data_AF-A0A6N7HJE6-F1
#
_entry.id   AF-A0A6N7HJE6-F1
#
_cell.length_a   1.000
_cell.length_b   1.000
_cell.length_c   1.000
_cell.angle_alpha   90.00
_cell.angle_beta   90.00
_cell.angle_gamma   90.00
#
_symmetry.space_group_name_H-M   'P 1'
#
loop_
_entity.id
_entity.type
_entity.pdbx_description
1 polymer ?
#
loop_
_entity_poly.entity_id
_entity_poly.type
_entity_poly.pdbx_seq_one_letter_code
_entity_poly.pdbx_strand_id
1 'polypeptide(L)'
;MSYPNQLPREFRMASGGFGRMVLPFVFVLVFFFAIMLVLGSIFGGVLVGIAVGVVGTGALVGVLYRKFARMRSGTVVRFSEYGVELSDALGFRVRLNWPDITRMGRVDTRMAAPDKFGSEDGVQVSVGSMRSLGLIGWGERVLAPNAPGWMRQNLAAQPKNPMDGRPEVAIPLGGIDPNWTHGPMGQWVRMYRPDLLGPQPGYAAHPGQPAPGHPAQPGYAQPGFPQNGYPPQGNYQPQPGYPAQPGYPQNGRPGYPGQPY
;
A
#
# COMPACT_ATOMS: atom_id res chain seq x y z
N MET A 1 37.50 24.69 -5.82
CA MET A 1 36.75 23.56 -6.42
C MET A 1 35.76 23.06 -5.39
N SER A 2 34.50 23.49 -5.50
CA SER A 2 33.42 23.02 -4.63
C SER A 2 33.05 21.61 -5.08
N TYR A 3 33.18 20.61 -4.21
CA TYR A 3 32.71 19.26 -4.52
C TYR A 3 31.22 19.35 -4.93
N PRO A 4 30.81 18.75 -6.06
CA PRO A 4 29.40 18.74 -6.43
C PRO A 4 28.60 18.18 -5.26
N ASN A 5 27.57 18.92 -4.84
CA ASN A 5 26.70 18.61 -3.71
C ASN A 5 26.45 17.11 -3.62
N GLN A 6 27.10 16.43 -2.66
CA GLN A 6 26.89 15.00 -2.46
C GLN A 6 25.43 14.81 -2.08
N LEU A 7 24.71 14.02 -2.88
CA LEU A 7 23.32 13.69 -2.57
C LEU A 7 23.25 13.00 -1.20
N PRO A 8 22.26 13.33 -0.36
CA PRO A 8 22.05 12.63 0.90
C PRO A 8 21.97 11.12 0.64
N ARG A 9 22.74 10.34 1.41
CA ARG A 9 22.77 8.88 1.29
C ARG A 9 21.76 8.20 2.19
N GLU A 10 21.39 8.83 3.31
CA GLU A 10 20.41 8.28 4.26
C GLU A 10 19.12 9.10 4.25
N PHE A 11 18.00 8.40 4.17
CA PHE A 11 16.66 8.96 4.24
C PHE A 11 15.88 8.28 5.36
N ARG A 12 15.18 9.09 6.15
CA ARG A 12 14.36 8.66 7.29
C ARG A 12 12.94 9.17 7.08
N MET A 13 11.97 8.49 7.68
CA MET A 13 10.57 8.89 7.61
C MET A 13 10.39 10.35 8.07
N ALA A 14 9.72 11.15 7.23
CA ALA A 14 9.41 12.54 7.51
C ALA A 14 8.53 12.72 8.77
N SER A 15 8.62 13.89 9.41
CA SER A 15 7.96 14.17 10.70
C SER A 15 6.44 14.22 10.68
N GLY A 16 5.83 14.39 9.51
CA GLY A 16 4.41 14.74 9.38
C GLY A 16 3.41 13.59 9.51
N GLY A 17 3.82 12.42 10.00
CA GLY A 17 3.04 11.18 9.85
C GLY A 17 2.11 10.78 11.00
N PHE A 18 2.33 11.28 12.23
CA PHE A 18 1.65 10.70 13.41
C PHE A 18 0.12 10.86 13.34
N GLY A 19 -0.38 12.04 12.97
CA GLY A 19 -1.82 12.28 12.85
C GLY A 19 -2.49 11.34 11.85
N ARG A 20 -1.86 11.09 10.69
CA ARG A 20 -2.38 10.13 9.69
C ARG A 20 -2.38 8.70 10.21
N MET A 21 -1.40 8.34 11.05
CA MET A 21 -1.34 7.03 11.68
C MET A 21 -2.40 6.84 12.76
N VAL A 22 -2.69 7.88 13.55
CA VAL A 22 -3.68 7.84 14.63
C VAL A 22 -5.11 7.97 14.11
N LEU A 23 -5.31 8.62 12.95
CA LEU A 23 -6.63 8.83 12.34
C LEU A 23 -7.56 7.59 12.36
N PRO A 24 -7.13 6.39 11.91
CA PRO A 24 -7.99 5.19 11.96
C PRO A 24 -8.34 4.73 13.38
N PHE A 25 -7.58 5.15 14.39
CA PHE A 25 -7.80 4.81 15.80
C PHE A 25 -8.62 5.85 16.56
N VAL A 26 -8.93 7.01 15.96
CA VAL A 26 -9.64 8.11 16.64
C VAL A 26 -10.97 7.63 17.23
N PHE A 27 -11.77 6.87 16.47
CA PHE A 27 -13.03 6.34 16.96
C PHE A 27 -12.85 5.41 18.17
N VAL A 28 -11.85 4.52 18.12
CA VAL A 28 -11.52 3.60 19.22
C VAL A 28 -11.05 4.38 20.46
N LEU A 29 -10.25 5.42 20.28
CA LEU A 29 -9.79 6.29 21.36
C LEU A 29 -10.94 7.05 22.02
N VAL A 30 -11.88 7.59 21.23
CA VAL A 30 -13.08 8.27 21.72
C VAL A 30 -13.99 7.29 22.47
N PHE A 31 -14.19 6.10 21.93
CA PHE A 31 -14.99 5.06 22.58
C PHE A 31 -14.36 4.60 23.90
N PHE A 32 -13.04 4.39 23.90
CA PHE A 32 -12.28 4.07 25.10
C PHE A 32 -12.38 5.18 26.15
N PHE A 33 -12.28 6.45 25.74
CA PHE A 33 -12.50 7.60 26.62
C PHE A 33 -13.90 7.57 27.24
N ALA A 34 -14.94 7.33 26.45
CA ALA A 34 -16.32 7.26 26.92
C ALA A 34 -16.52 6.13 27.95
N ILE A 35 -15.96 4.94 27.71
CA ILE A 35 -15.98 3.83 28.67
C ILE A 35 -15.30 4.23 29.99
N MET A 36 -14.09 4.79 29.91
CA MET A 36 -13.34 5.20 31.10
C MET A 36 -14.05 6.32 31.87
N LEU A 37 -14.71 7.24 31.16
CA LEU A 37 -15.53 8.29 31.76
C LEU A 37 -16.70 7.71 32.54
N VAL A 38 -17.45 6.77 31.96
CA VAL A 38 -18.59 6.11 32.63
C VAL A 38 -18.10 5.35 33.86
N LEU A 39 -17.04 4.56 33.72
CA LEU A 39 -16.47 3.79 34.83
C LEU A 39 -16.02 4.70 35.98
N GLY A 40 -15.23 5.75 35.69
CA GLY A 40 -14.79 6.67 36.74
C GLY A 40 -15.95 7.47 37.36
N SER A 41 -17.00 7.74 36.59
CA SER A 41 -18.20 8.45 37.09
C SER A 41 -18.99 7.62 38.09
N ILE A 42 -19.03 6.29 37.93
CA ILE A 42 -19.72 5.38 38.87
C ILE A 42 -19.06 5.41 40.25
N PHE A 43 -17.73 5.48 40.31
CA PHE A 43 -16.99 5.40 41.58
C PHE A 43 -16.72 6.76 42.23
N GLY A 44 -16.71 7.86 41.47
CA GLY A 44 -16.28 9.17 42.00
C GLY A 44 -17.00 10.39 41.40
N GLY A 45 -18.09 10.20 40.65
CA GLY A 45 -18.80 11.28 39.98
C GLY A 45 -18.11 11.79 38.71
N VAL A 46 -18.79 12.69 38.00
CA VAL A 46 -18.42 13.09 36.61
C VAL A 46 -17.00 13.66 36.51
N LEU A 47 -16.55 14.46 37.48
CA LEU A 47 -15.21 15.05 37.47
C LEU A 47 -14.11 13.98 37.55
N VAL A 48 -14.30 12.95 38.40
CA VAL A 48 -13.38 11.81 38.48
C VAL A 48 -13.42 11.00 37.19
N GLY A 49 -14.60 10.78 36.62
CA GLY A 49 -14.77 10.16 35.30
C GLY A 49 -13.96 10.85 34.21
N ILE A 50 -14.07 12.18 34.09
CA ILE A 50 -13.31 12.97 33.12
C ILE A 50 -11.80 12.80 33.34
N ALA A 51 -11.34 12.94 34.59
CA ALA A 51 -9.91 12.80 34.91
C ALA A 51 -9.37 11.42 34.51
N VAL A 52 -10.08 10.35 34.87
CA VAL A 52 -9.71 8.96 34.51
C VAL A 52 -9.73 8.76 33.00
N GLY A 53 -10.76 9.27 32.31
CA GLY A 53 -10.86 9.21 30.85
C GLY A 53 -9.68 9.88 30.15
N VAL A 54 -9.33 11.10 30.57
CA VAL A 54 -8.20 11.86 30.01
C VAL A 54 -6.87 11.12 30.25
N VAL A 55 -6.61 10.68 31.49
CA VAL A 55 -5.36 9.97 31.84
C VAL A 55 -5.24 8.67 31.07
N GLY A 56 -6.30 7.84 31.05
CA GLY A 56 -6.29 6.57 30.34
C GLY A 56 -6.08 6.74 28.84
N THR A 57 -6.81 7.67 28.22
CA THR A 57 -6.70 7.92 26.77
C THR A 57 -5.34 8.51 26.43
N GLY A 58 -4.84 9.45 27.25
CA GLY A 58 -3.51 10.03 27.11
C GLY A 58 -2.40 8.97 27.21
N ALA A 59 -2.52 8.01 28.14
CA ALA A 59 -1.57 6.90 28.25
C ALA A 59 -1.57 6.03 26.98
N LEU A 60 -2.75 5.69 26.44
CA LEU A 60 -2.87 4.89 25.23
C LEU A 60 -2.30 5.62 24.00
N VAL A 61 -2.59 6.91 23.85
CA VAL A 61 -1.98 7.77 22.82
C VAL A 61 -0.46 7.82 22.99
N GLY A 62 0.04 7.93 24.22
CA GLY A 62 1.47 7.89 24.53
C GLY A 62 2.15 6.59 24.10
N VAL A 63 1.49 5.44 24.28
CA VAL A 63 1.98 4.13 23.80
C VAL A 63 2.04 4.11 22.27
N LEU A 64 0.99 4.58 21.58
CA LEU A 64 0.98 4.66 20.12
C LEU A 64 2.07 5.60 19.60
N TYR A 65 2.26 6.75 20.24
CA TYR A 65 3.30 7.71 19.91
C TYR A 65 4.69 7.11 20.08
N ARG A 66 4.96 6.43 21.20
CA ARG A 66 6.25 5.77 21.43
C ARG A 66 6.52 4.69 20.39
N LYS A 67 5.51 3.91 20.02
CA LYS A 67 5.62 2.89 18.95
C LYS A 67 5.93 3.54 17.61
N PHE A 68 5.22 4.61 17.24
CA PHE A 68 5.48 5.37 16.02
C PHE A 68 6.89 5.97 16.00
N ALA A 69 7.30 6.63 17.09
CA ALA A 69 8.63 7.24 17.22
C ALA A 69 9.75 6.20 17.04
N ARG A 70 9.59 5.00 17.60
CA ARG A 70 10.55 3.89 17.44
C ARG A 70 10.62 3.40 15.98
N MET A 71 9.47 3.22 15.32
CA MET A 71 9.45 2.81 13.91
C MET A 71 10.08 3.88 13.02
N ARG A 72 9.78 5.15 13.29
CA ARG A 72 10.31 6.30 12.56
C ARG A 72 11.82 6.42 12.69
N SER A 73 12.35 6.30 13.90
CA SER A 73 13.79 6.45 14.14
C SER A 73 14.60 5.25 13.64
N GLY A 74 14.02 4.03 13.68
CA GLY A 74 14.71 2.82 13.24
C GLY A 74 14.57 2.50 11.75
N THR A 75 13.62 3.11 11.02
CA THR A 75 13.50 2.90 9.58
C THR A 75 14.38 3.86 8.80
N VAL A 76 15.36 3.32 8.08
CA VAL A 76 16.33 4.06 7.28
C VAL A 76 16.40 3.44 5.89
N VAL A 77 16.34 4.30 4.87
CA VAL A 77 16.66 3.92 3.49
C VAL A 77 18.01 4.53 3.14
N ARG A 78 18.93 3.69 2.67
CA ARG A 78 20.27 4.07 2.26
C ARG A 78 20.41 3.92 0.75
N PHE A 79 20.90 4.97 0.12
CA PHE A 79 21.28 4.98 -1.29
C PHE A 79 22.81 4.95 -1.39
N SER A 80 23.29 4.16 -2.34
CA SER A 80 24.70 4.00 -2.64
C SER A 80 24.89 3.84 -4.14
N GLU A 81 26.14 3.81 -4.59
CA GLU A 81 26.49 3.48 -5.97
C GLU A 81 26.14 2.04 -6.39
N TYR A 82 25.93 1.14 -5.43
CA TYR A 82 25.56 -0.24 -5.71
C TYR A 82 24.05 -0.44 -5.79
N GLY A 83 23.27 0.33 -5.02
CA GLY A 83 21.83 0.15 -4.93
C GLY A 83 21.17 0.88 -3.77
N VAL A 84 19.99 0.38 -3.41
CA VAL A 84 19.13 0.87 -2.34
C VAL A 84 18.95 -0.19 -1.29
N GLU A 85 19.15 0.17 -0.03
CA GLU A 85 18.92 -0.69 1.13
C GLU A 85 17.89 -0.05 2.05
N LEU A 86 16.91 -0.83 2.50
CA LEU A 86 15.99 -0.46 3.58
C LEU A 86 16.32 -1.32 4.79
N SER A 87 16.49 -0.67 5.94
CA SER A 87 16.58 -1.31 7.25
C SER A 87 15.50 -0.73 8.16
N ASP A 88 14.80 -1.58 8.92
CA ASP A 88 13.80 -1.15 9.90
C ASP A 88 14.25 -1.31 11.36
N ALA A 89 13.40 -0.85 12.28
CA ALA A 89 13.64 -0.92 13.74
C ALA A 89 13.56 -2.34 14.32
N LEU A 90 13.04 -3.30 13.56
CA LEU A 90 12.80 -4.69 13.98
C LEU A 90 13.88 -5.64 13.44
N GLY A 91 14.81 -5.16 12.61
CA GLY A 91 15.86 -5.96 12.01
C GLY A 91 15.51 -6.54 10.64
N PHE A 92 14.38 -6.12 10.05
CA PHE A 92 14.09 -6.39 8.65
C PHE A 92 15.02 -5.57 7.75
N ARG A 93 15.67 -6.24 6.79
CA ARG A 93 16.51 -5.58 5.80
C ARG A 93 16.17 -6.04 4.40
N VAL A 94 16.11 -5.11 3.47
CA VAL A 94 15.92 -5.37 2.03
C VAL A 94 16.98 -4.62 1.27
N ARG A 95 17.65 -5.31 0.34
CA ARG A 95 18.66 -4.71 -0.53
C ARG A 95 18.32 -4.98 -1.99
N LEU A 96 18.32 -3.92 -2.79
CA LEU A 96 18.14 -3.95 -4.23
C LEU A 96 19.34 -3.30 -4.89
N ASN A 97 20.08 -4.03 -5.74
CA ASN A 97 21.13 -3.42 -6.54
C ASN A 97 20.52 -2.72 -7.76
N TRP A 98 21.16 -1.66 -8.25
CA TRP A 98 20.62 -0.87 -9.36
C TRP A 98 20.26 -1.68 -10.61
N PRO A 99 21.08 -2.64 -11.08
CA PRO A 99 20.74 -3.46 -12.25
C PRO A 99 19.55 -4.39 -12.01
N ASP A 100 19.29 -4.77 -10.75
CA ASP A 100 18.26 -5.75 -10.40
C ASP A 100 16.88 -5.13 -10.16
N ILE A 101 16.77 -3.80 -10.17
CA ILE A 101 15.48 -3.11 -10.08
C ILE A 101 14.72 -3.31 -11.39
N THR A 102 13.56 -3.93 -11.37
CA THR A 102 12.82 -4.20 -12.62
C THR A 102 11.86 -3.07 -12.96
N ARG A 103 11.27 -2.42 -11.95
CA ARG A 103 10.26 -1.37 -12.15
C ARG A 103 10.09 -0.47 -10.92
N MET A 104 9.47 0.67 -11.14
CA MET A 104 8.76 1.39 -10.07
C MET A 104 7.30 0.97 -10.06
N GLY A 105 6.72 0.85 -8.88
CA GLY A 105 5.33 0.43 -8.79
C GLY A 105 4.74 0.62 -7.41
N ARG A 106 3.46 0.26 -7.29
CA ARG A 106 2.76 0.27 -6.02
C ARG A 106 3.27 -0.88 -5.15
N VAL A 107 3.75 -0.53 -3.97
CA VAL A 107 4.23 -1.46 -2.95
C VAL A 107 3.24 -1.46 -1.79
N ASP A 108 2.68 -2.63 -1.53
CA ASP A 108 1.76 -2.85 -0.42
C ASP A 108 2.56 -3.34 0.80
N THR A 109 2.67 -2.50 1.82
CA THR A 109 3.31 -2.85 3.09
C THR A 109 2.23 -3.28 4.08
N ARG A 110 2.32 -4.53 4.56
CA ARG A 110 1.42 -5.08 5.58
C ARG A 110 2.20 -5.29 6.88
N MET A 111 1.81 -4.59 7.93
CA MET A 111 2.43 -4.71 9.26
C MET A 111 1.67 -5.69 10.17
N ALA A 112 0.42 -6.00 9.85
CA ALA A 112 -0.44 -6.89 10.61
C ALA A 112 -0.79 -8.14 9.79
N ALA A 113 -1.12 -9.23 10.48
CA ALA A 113 -1.66 -10.42 9.84
C ALA A 113 -2.92 -10.04 9.03
N PRO A 114 -3.16 -10.69 7.89
CA PRO A 114 -4.38 -10.48 7.11
C PRO A 114 -5.64 -10.96 7.85
N ASP A 115 -5.47 -11.69 8.96
CA ASP A 115 -6.55 -12.24 9.75
C ASP A 115 -7.49 -11.14 10.21
N LYS A 116 -8.78 -11.38 9.95
CA LYS A 116 -9.88 -10.53 10.38
C LYS A 116 -9.97 -10.66 11.90
N PHE A 117 -9.70 -9.60 12.63
CA PHE A 117 -10.02 -9.54 14.05
C PHE A 117 -11.51 -9.17 14.19
N GLY A 118 -12.34 -10.15 14.63
CA GLY A 118 -13.77 -9.99 14.86
C GLY A 118 -14.53 -11.32 14.83
N SER A 119 -15.68 -11.38 15.51
CA SER A 119 -16.67 -12.46 15.35
C SER A 119 -17.23 -12.45 13.92
N GLU A 120 -17.63 -13.59 13.35
CA GLU A 120 -18.30 -13.66 12.04
C GLU A 120 -19.55 -12.77 11.99
N ASP A 121 -20.20 -12.53 13.14
CA ASP A 121 -21.39 -11.68 13.29
C ASP A 121 -21.07 -10.24 13.78
N GLY A 122 -19.79 -9.88 13.90
CA GLY A 122 -19.33 -8.60 14.46
C GLY A 122 -18.68 -7.65 13.44
N VAL A 123 -18.39 -6.42 13.89
CA VAL A 123 -17.64 -5.43 13.10
C VAL A 123 -16.20 -5.93 12.89
N GLN A 124 -15.89 -6.35 11.66
CA GLN A 124 -14.55 -6.76 11.27
C GLN A 124 -13.68 -5.52 11.02
N VAL A 125 -12.64 -5.33 11.83
CA VAL A 125 -11.67 -4.24 11.63
C VAL A 125 -10.46 -4.78 10.89
N SER A 126 -10.37 -4.48 9.60
CA SER A 126 -9.17 -4.78 8.80
C SER A 126 -8.19 -3.60 8.88
N VAL A 127 -6.96 -3.86 9.34
CA VAL A 127 -5.89 -2.87 9.26
C VAL A 127 -5.43 -2.80 7.81
N GLY A 128 -5.85 -1.75 7.10
CA GLY A 128 -5.55 -1.57 5.67
C GLY A 128 -4.04 -1.63 5.39
N SER A 129 -3.67 -2.21 4.25
CA SER A 129 -2.27 -2.21 3.80
C SER A 129 -1.85 -0.79 3.41
N MET A 130 -0.66 -0.36 3.83
CA MET A 130 -0.11 0.91 3.39
C MET A 130 0.37 0.75 1.95
N ARG A 131 -0.26 1.48 1.02
CA ARG A 131 0.10 1.45 -0.39
C ARG A 131 0.91 2.68 -0.73
N SER A 132 2.11 2.50 -1.26
CA SER A 132 2.97 3.63 -1.66
C SER A 132 3.76 3.30 -2.91
N LEU A 133 4.20 4.32 -3.66
CA LEU A 133 5.09 4.10 -4.80
C LEU A 133 6.50 3.75 -4.29
N GLY A 134 7.12 2.73 -4.87
CA GLY A 134 8.45 2.27 -4.48
C GLY A 134 9.20 1.59 -5.62
N LEU A 135 10.37 1.05 -5.27
CA LEU A 135 11.24 0.29 -6.17
C LEU A 135 10.93 -1.21 -6.01
N ILE A 136 10.83 -1.94 -7.12
CA ILE A 136 10.57 -3.38 -7.14
C ILE A 136 11.63 -4.05 -8.01
N GLY A 137 12.19 -5.16 -7.55
CA GLY A 137 13.23 -5.88 -8.27
C GLY A 137 13.61 -7.18 -7.59
N TRP A 138 14.66 -7.82 -8.10
CA TRP A 138 15.24 -9.03 -7.53
C TRP A 138 16.31 -8.64 -6.51
N GLY A 139 16.24 -9.18 -5.29
CA GLY A 139 17.14 -8.70 -4.25
C GLY A 139 17.25 -9.60 -3.05
N GLU A 140 17.98 -9.10 -2.07
CA GLU A 140 18.17 -9.79 -0.81
C GLU A 140 17.16 -9.29 0.21
N ARG A 141 16.71 -10.21 1.05
CA ARG A 141 15.87 -9.89 2.20
C ARG A 141 16.30 -10.69 3.41
N VAL A 142 16.57 -9.98 4.49
CA VAL A 142 16.83 -10.54 5.81
C VAL A 142 15.61 -10.26 6.68
N LEU A 143 15.02 -11.32 7.23
CA LEU A 143 13.89 -11.20 8.14
C LEU A 143 14.39 -11.06 9.57
N ALA A 144 13.65 -10.32 10.38
CA ALA A 144 13.86 -10.31 11.81
C ALA A 144 13.72 -11.75 12.38
N PRO A 145 14.55 -12.17 13.35
CA PRO A 145 14.47 -13.52 13.94
C PRO A 145 13.08 -13.86 14.51
N ASN A 146 12.37 -12.85 15.00
CA ASN A 146 11.03 -12.94 15.57
C ASN A 146 9.92 -12.59 14.56
N ALA A 147 10.20 -12.56 13.26
CA ALA A 147 9.16 -12.33 12.25
C ALA A 147 8.03 -13.36 12.39
N PRO A 148 6.75 -12.96 12.36
CA PRO A 148 5.62 -13.89 12.50
C PRO A 148 5.63 -14.99 11.41
N GLY A 149 5.11 -16.18 11.75
CA GLY A 149 5.07 -17.32 10.82
C GLY A 149 4.33 -17.02 9.52
N TRP A 150 3.17 -16.36 9.60
CA TRP A 150 2.38 -15.93 8.43
C TRP A 150 3.18 -15.02 7.49
N MET A 151 4.02 -14.13 8.05
CA MET A 151 4.86 -13.22 7.26
C MET A 151 5.95 -14.01 6.54
N ARG A 152 6.62 -14.94 7.22
CA ARG A 152 7.63 -15.81 6.59
C ARG A 152 7.03 -16.62 5.45
N GLN A 153 5.85 -17.20 5.64
CA GLN A 153 5.14 -17.97 4.62
C GLN A 153 4.78 -17.10 3.41
N ASN A 154 4.17 -15.92 3.63
CA ASN A 154 3.83 -15.00 2.55
C ASN A 154 5.05 -14.54 1.76
N LEU A 155 6.17 -14.28 2.45
CA LEU A 155 7.42 -13.87 1.84
C LEU A 155 8.12 -15.02 1.10
N ALA A 156 7.96 -16.27 1.56
CA ALA A 156 8.46 -17.46 0.88
C ALA A 156 7.67 -17.80 -0.39
N ALA A 157 6.40 -17.40 -0.46
CA ALA A 157 5.52 -17.59 -1.62
C ALA A 157 5.77 -16.56 -2.75
N GLN A 158 6.64 -15.57 -2.54
CA GLN A 158 6.93 -14.58 -3.57
C GLN A 158 7.69 -15.18 -4.75
N PRO A 159 7.53 -14.60 -5.96
CA PRO A 159 8.31 -14.99 -7.12
C PRO A 159 9.81 -14.98 -6.83
N LYS A 160 10.52 -15.89 -7.48
CA LYS A 160 11.99 -15.95 -7.46
C LYS A 160 12.51 -15.70 -8.86
N ASN A 161 13.66 -15.03 -8.95
CA ASN A 161 14.36 -14.82 -10.20
C ASN A 161 14.76 -16.18 -10.79
N PRO A 162 14.37 -16.49 -12.04
CA PRO A 162 14.71 -17.77 -12.66
C PRO A 162 16.22 -17.98 -12.85
N MET A 163 17.01 -16.91 -12.89
CA MET A 163 18.46 -16.98 -13.16
C MET A 163 19.28 -17.34 -11.91
N ASP A 164 18.92 -16.79 -10.75
CA ASP A 164 19.74 -16.87 -9.53
C ASP A 164 18.95 -17.22 -8.25
N GLY A 165 17.63 -17.38 -8.35
CA GLY A 165 16.75 -17.74 -7.25
C GLY A 165 16.47 -16.63 -6.23
N ARG A 166 16.99 -15.40 -6.42
CA ARG A 166 16.71 -14.27 -5.50
C ARG A 166 15.22 -13.94 -5.50
N PRO A 167 14.60 -13.66 -4.33
CA PRO A 167 13.20 -13.30 -4.27
C PRO A 167 12.93 -11.92 -4.89
N GLU A 168 11.71 -11.71 -5.38
CA GLU A 168 11.23 -10.36 -5.67
C GLU A 168 11.07 -9.59 -4.35
N VAL A 169 11.68 -8.41 -4.26
CA VAL A 169 11.60 -7.54 -3.09
C VAL A 169 11.19 -6.14 -3.51
N ALA A 170 10.63 -5.40 -2.55
CA ALA A 170 10.14 -4.06 -2.80
C ALA A 170 10.53 -3.11 -1.65
N ILE A 171 10.94 -1.90 -2.02
CA ILE A 171 11.31 -0.83 -1.08
C ILE A 171 10.28 0.32 -1.23
N PRO A 172 9.36 0.51 -0.26
CA PRO A 172 8.29 1.50 -0.33
C PRO A 172 8.81 2.93 -0.02
N LEU A 173 9.48 3.55 -1.00
CA LEU A 173 10.05 4.90 -0.85
C LEU A 173 9.00 5.98 -0.53
N GLY A 174 7.77 5.83 -1.05
CA GLY A 174 6.66 6.74 -0.74
C GLY A 174 6.22 6.72 0.73
N GLY A 175 6.56 5.66 1.48
CA GLY A 175 6.39 5.63 2.93
C GLY A 175 7.39 6.50 3.70
N ILE A 176 8.52 6.84 3.08
CA ILE A 176 9.56 7.71 3.64
C ILE A 176 9.29 9.16 3.27
N ASP A 177 9.06 9.41 1.98
CA ASP A 177 8.72 10.71 1.40
C ASP A 177 7.68 10.52 0.28
N PRO A 178 6.44 11.01 0.43
CA PRO A 178 5.41 10.90 -0.60
C PRO A 178 5.81 11.50 -1.97
N ASN A 179 6.71 12.49 -1.98
CA ASN A 179 7.18 13.18 -3.18
C ASN A 179 8.60 12.76 -3.60
N TRP A 180 9.06 11.58 -3.15
CA TRP A 180 10.44 11.13 -3.33
C TRP A 180 10.94 11.18 -4.77
N THR A 181 10.06 10.96 -5.77
CA THR A 181 10.40 10.98 -7.21
C THR A 181 10.89 12.34 -7.70
N HIS A 182 10.46 13.43 -7.04
CA HIS A 182 10.90 14.80 -7.32
C HIS A 182 12.00 15.26 -6.37
N GLY A 183 12.22 14.56 -5.26
CA GLY A 183 13.23 14.87 -4.26
C GLY A 183 14.60 14.22 -4.50
N PRO A 184 15.50 14.25 -3.49
CA PRO A 184 16.85 13.71 -3.62
C PRO A 184 16.90 12.19 -3.85
N MET A 185 15.94 11.42 -3.33
CA MET A 185 15.82 9.99 -3.65
C MET A 185 15.55 9.77 -5.14
N GLY A 186 14.66 10.56 -5.75
CA GLY A 186 14.42 10.53 -7.19
C GLY A 186 15.63 10.95 -8.00
N GLN A 187 16.49 11.84 -7.48
CA GLN A 187 17.77 12.18 -8.12
C GLN A 187 18.73 10.99 -8.15
N TRP A 188 18.83 10.21 -7.06
CA TRP A 188 19.57 8.95 -7.05
C TRP A 188 19.04 7.98 -8.11
N VAL A 189 17.72 7.78 -8.16
CA VAL A 189 17.12 6.88 -9.16
C VAL A 189 17.37 7.38 -10.58
N ARG A 190 17.26 8.69 -10.86
CA ARG A 190 17.61 9.25 -12.19
C ARG A 190 19.07 9.02 -12.55
N MET A 191 19.98 9.06 -11.59
CA MET A 191 21.42 8.89 -11.83
C MET A 191 21.77 7.45 -12.24
N TYR A 192 21.20 6.46 -11.56
CA TYR A 192 21.56 5.05 -11.78
C TYR A 192 20.56 4.27 -12.64
N ARG A 193 19.31 4.72 -12.69
CA ARG A 193 18.18 4.09 -13.39
C ARG A 193 17.23 5.14 -13.99
N PRO A 194 17.73 5.99 -14.92
CA PRO A 194 16.92 7.02 -15.57
C PRO A 194 15.72 6.43 -16.34
N ASP A 195 15.86 5.20 -16.82
CA ASP A 195 14.81 4.43 -17.50
C ASP A 195 13.55 4.24 -16.63
N LEU A 196 13.71 4.18 -15.30
CA LEU A 196 12.59 3.98 -14.39
C LEU A 196 11.73 5.24 -14.24
N LEU A 197 12.33 6.43 -14.32
CA LEU A 197 11.66 7.73 -14.12
C LEU A 197 11.30 8.43 -15.43
N GLY A 198 11.69 7.87 -16.57
CA GLY A 198 11.36 8.39 -17.89
C GLY A 198 9.85 8.37 -18.17
N PRO A 199 9.39 9.06 -19.23
CA PRO A 199 8.02 8.95 -19.70
C PRO A 199 7.77 7.47 -19.99
N GLN A 200 6.98 6.77 -19.16
CA GLN A 200 6.71 5.36 -19.33
C GLN A 200 6.37 5.09 -20.80
N PRO A 201 7.22 4.38 -21.56
CA PRO A 201 6.86 3.94 -22.90
C PRO A 201 5.82 2.82 -22.73
N GLY A 202 4.56 3.19 -22.48
CA GLY A 202 3.53 2.22 -22.11
C GLY A 202 2.17 2.75 -21.65
N TYR A 203 2.03 4.05 -21.39
CA TYR A 203 0.75 4.75 -21.56
C TYR A 203 0.69 5.51 -22.89
N ALA A 204 1.59 5.20 -23.84
CA ALA A 204 1.24 5.39 -25.23
C ALA A 204 -0.03 4.55 -25.45
N ALA A 205 -1.14 5.23 -25.74
CA ALA A 205 -2.37 4.57 -26.14
C ALA A 205 -2.01 3.48 -27.15
N HIS A 206 -2.35 2.23 -26.85
CA HIS A 206 -2.32 1.19 -27.88
C HIS A 206 -3.07 1.76 -29.10
N PRO A 207 -2.45 1.85 -30.29
CA PRO A 207 -3.18 2.21 -31.50
C PRO A 207 -4.30 1.17 -31.68
N GLY A 208 -5.53 1.53 -31.30
CA GLY A 208 -6.68 0.63 -31.34
C GLY A 208 -7.37 0.32 -29.99
N GLN A 209 -6.87 0.77 -28.83
CA GLN A 209 -7.68 0.76 -27.61
C GLN A 209 -8.29 2.13 -27.37
N PRO A 210 -9.62 2.31 -27.47
CA PRO A 210 -10.26 3.56 -27.09
C PRO A 210 -9.93 3.84 -25.62
N ALA A 211 -9.50 5.07 -25.34
CA ALA A 211 -9.33 5.54 -23.98
C ALA A 211 -10.59 5.20 -23.15
N PRO A 212 -10.46 4.79 -21.88
CA PRO A 212 -11.62 4.61 -21.01
C PRO A 212 -12.38 5.93 -21.00
N GLY A 213 -13.54 5.94 -21.67
CA GLY A 213 -14.38 7.11 -21.75
C GLY A 213 -14.67 7.57 -20.34
N HIS A 214 -14.25 8.79 -20.02
CA HIS A 214 -14.94 9.54 -18.99
C HIS A 214 -16.44 9.46 -19.34
N PRO A 215 -17.31 9.00 -18.43
CA PRO A 215 -18.74 9.06 -18.70
C PRO A 215 -19.05 10.51 -19.06
N ALA A 216 -19.61 10.71 -20.25
CA ALA A 216 -20.07 12.00 -20.70
C ALA A 216 -20.91 12.61 -19.57
N GLN A 217 -20.49 13.78 -19.09
CA GLN A 217 -21.36 14.58 -18.23
C GLN A 217 -22.70 14.71 -18.96
N PRO A 218 -23.84 14.42 -18.30
CA PRO A 218 -25.14 14.68 -18.88
C PRO A 218 -25.21 16.16 -19.26
N GLY A 219 -25.18 16.42 -20.57
CA GLY A 219 -25.26 17.76 -21.11
C GLY A 219 -26.62 18.35 -20.78
N TYR A 220 -26.62 19.49 -20.09
CA TYR A 220 -27.79 20.35 -20.02
C TYR A 220 -28.12 20.80 -21.44
N ALA A 221 -29.32 20.46 -21.92
CA ALA A 221 -29.80 20.86 -23.23
C ALA A 221 -29.93 22.40 -23.28
N GLN A 222 -29.11 23.06 -24.11
CA GLN A 222 -29.37 24.42 -24.56
C GLN A 222 -30.40 24.36 -25.71
N PRO A 223 -31.51 25.11 -25.65
CA PRO A 223 -32.47 25.16 -26.75
C PRO A 223 -31.96 26.08 -27.88
N GLY A 224 -31.92 25.52 -29.10
CA GLY A 224 -32.32 26.25 -30.30
C GLY A 224 -31.22 26.79 -31.20
N PHE A 225 -30.69 25.96 -32.10
CA PHE A 225 -30.28 26.38 -33.45
C PHE A 225 -30.60 25.26 -34.46
N PRO A 226 -31.15 25.57 -35.65
CA PRO A 226 -31.51 24.56 -36.65
C PRO A 226 -30.27 23.90 -37.27
N GLN A 227 -30.31 22.56 -37.31
CA GLN A 227 -29.31 21.68 -37.92
C GLN A 227 -29.35 21.77 -39.45
N ASN A 228 -28.19 22.00 -40.07
CA ASN A 228 -27.93 21.61 -41.45
C ASN A 228 -27.37 20.18 -41.47
N GLY A 229 -28.00 19.34 -42.29
CA GLY A 229 -27.86 17.90 -42.29
C GLY A 229 -26.53 17.36 -42.82
N TYR A 230 -26.15 16.20 -42.27
CA TYR A 230 -25.27 15.24 -42.91
C TYR A 230 -26.06 13.96 -43.20
N PRO A 231 -25.81 13.28 -44.34
CA PRO A 231 -26.54 12.07 -44.72
C PRO A 231 -26.17 10.87 -43.84
N PRO A 232 -27.09 9.91 -43.65
CA PRO A 232 -26.85 8.72 -42.85
C PRO A 232 -25.88 7.76 -43.59
N GLN A 233 -24.75 7.44 -42.96
CA GLN A 233 -23.94 6.28 -43.35
C GLN A 233 -24.61 5.00 -42.86
N GLY A 234 -24.73 4.04 -43.78
CA GLY A 234 -25.56 2.86 -43.63
C GLY A 234 -24.92 1.64 -43.00
N ASN A 235 -25.79 0.63 -42.87
CA ASN A 235 -25.57 -0.82 -42.84
C ASN A 235 -24.35 -1.36 -42.07
N TYR A 236 -24.58 -1.72 -40.81
CA TYR A 236 -23.81 -2.76 -40.14
C TYR A 236 -24.22 -4.14 -40.66
N GLN A 237 -23.31 -4.81 -41.36
CA GLN A 237 -23.35 -6.26 -41.54
C GLN A 237 -22.97 -6.95 -40.22
N PRO A 238 -23.69 -7.99 -39.77
CA PRO A 238 -23.22 -8.83 -38.66
C PRO A 238 -22.02 -9.67 -39.11
N GLN A 239 -20.90 -9.57 -38.37
CA GLN A 239 -19.77 -10.49 -38.50
C GLN A 239 -20.17 -11.90 -38.01
N PRO A 240 -19.98 -12.96 -38.81
CA PRO A 240 -20.11 -14.33 -38.36
C PRO A 240 -18.82 -14.82 -37.71
N GLY A 241 -18.92 -15.42 -36.52
CA GLY A 241 -17.91 -16.36 -36.01
C GLY A 241 -17.25 -15.98 -34.68
N TYR A 242 -17.96 -16.24 -33.57
CA TYR A 242 -17.31 -16.69 -32.34
C TYR A 242 -18.11 -17.86 -31.78
N PRO A 243 -17.51 -19.05 -31.58
CA PRO A 243 -18.17 -20.13 -30.87
C PRO A 243 -18.38 -19.73 -29.40
N ALA A 244 -19.54 -20.09 -28.85
CA ALA A 244 -19.88 -19.89 -27.45
C ALA A 244 -18.84 -20.56 -26.55
N GLN A 245 -18.38 -19.84 -25.52
CA GLN A 245 -17.50 -20.39 -24.49
C GLN A 245 -18.21 -21.52 -23.72
N PRO A 246 -17.57 -22.68 -23.51
CA PRO A 246 -18.12 -23.74 -22.66
C PRO A 246 -18.29 -23.26 -21.22
N GLY A 247 -19.47 -23.49 -20.65
CA GLY A 247 -19.75 -23.20 -19.25
C GLY A 247 -18.85 -24.03 -18.32
N TYR A 248 -18.35 -23.39 -17.26
CA TYR A 248 -17.60 -24.06 -16.21
C TYR A 248 -18.51 -25.05 -15.45
N PRO A 249 -18.08 -26.31 -15.22
CA PRO A 249 -18.83 -27.22 -14.36
C PRO A 249 -18.78 -26.75 -12.90
N GLN A 250 -19.94 -26.73 -12.25
CA GLN A 250 -20.07 -26.59 -10.80
C GLN A 250 -19.42 -27.80 -10.14
N ASN A 251 -18.30 -27.59 -9.46
CA ASN A 251 -17.69 -28.61 -8.62
C ASN A 251 -18.56 -28.88 -7.39
N GLY A 252 -19.08 -30.11 -7.33
CA GLY A 252 -19.78 -30.68 -6.20
C GLY A 252 -18.89 -30.74 -4.94
N ARG A 253 -19.54 -30.57 -3.79
CA ARG A 253 -18.95 -30.71 -2.46
C ARG A 253 -18.60 -32.18 -2.17
N PRO A 254 -17.39 -32.50 -1.68
CA PRO A 254 -17.10 -33.83 -1.14
C PRO A 254 -17.85 -34.06 0.18
N GLY A 255 -18.59 -35.17 0.27
CA GLY A 255 -19.21 -35.64 1.50
C GLY A 255 -18.17 -36.23 2.47
N TYR A 256 -18.39 -36.02 3.77
CA TYR A 256 -17.59 -36.60 4.85
C TYR A 256 -17.98 -38.07 5.08
N PRO A 257 -17.04 -39.02 5.10
CA PRO A 257 -17.33 -40.38 5.57
C PRO A 257 -17.39 -40.41 7.11
N GLY A 258 -18.43 -41.07 7.62
CA GLY A 258 -18.71 -41.25 9.05
C GLY A 258 -17.72 -42.17 9.77
N GLN A 259 -17.58 -41.94 11.07
CA GLN A 259 -16.83 -42.80 11.99
C GLN A 259 -17.73 -43.93 12.50
N PRO A 260 -17.24 -45.18 12.57
CA PRO A 260 -17.90 -46.24 13.31
C PRO A 260 -17.59 -46.16 14.82
N TYR A 261 -18.58 -46.63 15.60
CA TYR A 261 -18.63 -46.74 17.06
C TYR A 261 -17.55 -47.65 17.65
#